data_AF-A0AAD4ZW94-F1
#
_entry.id   AF-A0AAD4ZW94-F1
#
_cell.length_a   1.000
_cell.length_b   1.000
_cell.length_c   1.000
_cell.angle_alpha   90.00
_cell.angle_beta   90.00
_cell.angle_gamma   90.00
#
_symmetry.space_group_name_H-M   'P 1'
#
loop_
_entity.id
_entity.type
_entity.pdbx_description
1 polymer ?
#
loop_
_entity_poly.entity_id
_entity_poly.type
_entity_poly.pdbx_seq_one_letter_code
_entity_poly.pdbx_strand_id
1 'polypeptide(L)'
;MYIEELKDARIPYKDSPEFVWLLMEFSSTSSKSSSLFEQCKPTLLDIYLRAILNAREKPAKGLTLSKAFHPLFRHMLHEDSQNIVLPSAVKMLKRNPEIVLESVGILLNSVNLDLSKYAVEIISVALPRAGHADEGRRVGALAIIRCVSQKSNNPDALEAMFNAVKSVIGDLFLIILLFWDF
;
A
#
# COMPACT_ATOMS: atom_id res chain seq x y z
N MET A 1 11.88 25.49 -5.78
CA MET A 1 10.90 24.66 -5.04
C MET A 1 11.52 23.30 -4.84
N TYR A 2 11.57 22.77 -3.61
CA TYR A 2 12.30 21.53 -3.28
C TYR A 2 11.84 20.29 -4.09
N ILE A 3 10.64 20.35 -4.69
CA ILE A 3 10.08 19.28 -5.52
C ILE A 3 10.89 19.04 -6.79
N GLU A 4 11.41 20.09 -7.44
CA GLU A 4 12.32 19.91 -8.59
C GLU A 4 13.63 19.27 -8.14
N GLU A 5 14.14 19.65 -6.96
CA GLU A 5 15.33 19.05 -6.37
C GLU A 5 15.11 17.57 -5.98
N LEU A 6 13.90 17.20 -5.53
CA LEU A 6 13.51 15.79 -5.30
C LEU A 6 13.39 15.01 -6.62
N LYS A 7 12.78 15.62 -7.64
CA LYS A 7 12.57 15.03 -8.96
C LYS A 7 13.90 14.72 -9.66
N ASP A 8 14.83 15.68 -9.62
CA ASP A 8 16.18 15.60 -10.16
C ASP A 8 17.12 14.75 -9.29
N ALA A 9 16.62 14.18 -8.20
CA ALA A 9 17.37 13.40 -7.22
C ALA A 9 18.55 14.15 -6.57
N ARG A 10 18.54 15.49 -6.60
CA ARG A 10 19.51 16.34 -5.89
C ARG A 10 19.30 16.28 -4.39
N ILE A 11 18.05 16.11 -3.94
CA ILE A 11 17.73 15.70 -2.57
C ILE A 11 17.64 14.16 -2.56
N PRO A 12 18.52 13.46 -1.81
CA PRO A 12 18.52 12.00 -1.75
C PRO A 12 17.34 11.51 -0.89
N TYR A 13 16.17 11.42 -1.53
CA TYR A 13 14.93 11.01 -0.86
C TYR A 13 14.97 9.56 -0.35
N LYS A 14 15.82 8.71 -0.95
CA LYS A 14 16.02 7.32 -0.51
C LYS A 14 16.80 7.22 0.80
N ASP A 15 17.70 8.18 1.04
CA ASP A 15 18.61 8.16 2.19
C ASP A 15 18.07 8.96 3.37
N SER A 16 17.15 9.89 3.10
CA SER A 16 16.50 10.77 4.10
C SER A 16 14.95 10.78 4.03
N PRO A 17 14.27 9.63 4.18
CA PRO A 17 12.80 9.56 4.20
C PRO A 17 12.11 10.55 5.15
N GLU A 18 12.70 10.81 6.30
CA GLU A 18 12.15 11.67 7.35
C GLU A 18 12.11 13.14 6.89
N PHE A 19 13.12 13.57 6.13
CA PHE A 19 13.17 14.90 5.55
C PHE A 19 12.12 15.06 4.45
N VAL A 20 11.94 14.02 3.63
CA VAL A 20 10.90 13.96 2.58
C VAL A 20 9.50 14.07 3.21
N TRP A 21 9.26 13.32 4.29
CA TRP A 21 8.02 13.40 5.05
C TRP A 21 7.77 14.81 5.60
N LEU A 22 8.76 15.39 6.28
CA LEU A 22 8.66 16.73 6.88
C LEU A 22 8.32 17.81 5.84
N LEU A 23 9.00 17.77 4.68
CA LEU A 23 8.75 18.71 3.59
C LEU A 23 7.33 18.59 3.03
N MET A 24 6.85 17.35 2.82
CA MET A 24 5.48 17.11 2.37
C MET A 24 4.45 17.51 3.41
N GLU A 25 4.66 17.15 4.69
CA GLU A 25 3.76 17.48 5.79
C GLU A 25 3.61 19.00 5.93
N PHE A 26 4.72 19.73 5.98
CA PHE A 26 4.73 21.19 6.05
C PHE A 26 4.00 21.81 4.85
N SER A 27 4.27 21.31 3.64
CA SER A 27 3.66 21.83 2.42
C SER A 27 2.14 21.60 2.38
N SER A 28 1.69 20.44 2.89
CA SER A 28 0.29 20.03 2.90
C SER A 28 -0.56 20.75 3.95
N THR A 29 0.05 21.15 5.08
CA THR A 29 -0.65 21.75 6.23
C THR A 29 -0.60 23.28 6.25
N SER A 30 0.42 23.89 5.64
CA SER A 30 0.52 25.35 5.58
C SER A 30 -0.48 25.92 4.56
N SER A 31 -1.40 26.76 5.03
CA SER A 31 -2.45 27.40 4.21
C SER A 31 -1.88 28.25 3.06
N LYS A 32 -0.66 28.77 3.21
CA LYS A 32 0.04 29.54 2.17
C LYS A 32 0.61 28.66 1.05
N SER A 33 0.85 27.37 1.32
CA SER A 33 1.52 26.43 0.40
C SER A 33 0.60 25.31 -0.09
N SER A 34 -0.66 25.26 0.36
CA SER A 34 -1.63 24.24 -0.05
C SER A 34 -1.85 24.21 -1.57
N SER A 35 -1.98 25.37 -2.21
CA SER A 35 -2.12 25.46 -3.68
C SER A 35 -0.87 25.00 -4.44
N LEU A 36 0.32 25.15 -3.85
CA LEU A 36 1.58 24.65 -4.41
C LEU A 36 1.69 23.14 -4.23
N PHE A 37 1.29 22.62 -3.07
CA PHE A 37 1.27 21.19 -2.81
C PHE A 37 0.39 20.46 -3.84
N GLU A 38 -0.80 21.00 -4.11
CA GLU A 38 -1.72 20.50 -5.12
C GLU A 38 -1.08 20.42 -6.52
N GLN A 39 -0.32 21.45 -6.92
CA GLN A 39 0.43 21.47 -8.18
C GLN A 39 1.57 20.43 -8.22
N CYS A 40 2.13 20.08 -7.06
CA CYS A 40 3.23 19.14 -6.94
C CYS A 40 2.79 17.68 -6.82
N LYS A 41 1.51 17.41 -6.54
CA LYS A 41 0.98 16.04 -6.38
C LYS A 41 1.33 15.10 -7.53
N PRO A 42 1.22 15.49 -8.82
CA PRO A 42 1.58 14.60 -9.93
C PRO A 42 3.06 14.19 -9.89
N THR A 43 3.95 15.11 -9.55
CA THR A 43 5.39 14.83 -9.41
C THR A 43 5.69 13.95 -8.21
N LEU A 44 5.06 14.23 -7.06
CA LEU A 44 5.21 13.39 -5.87
C LEU A 44 4.70 11.97 -6.10
N LEU A 45 3.59 11.83 -6.85
CA LEU A 45 3.04 10.55 -7.24
C LEU A 45 3.99 9.79 -8.18
N ASP A 46 4.56 10.45 -9.19
CA ASP A 46 5.57 9.83 -10.06
C ASP A 46 6.78 9.32 -9.26
N ILE A 47 7.29 10.13 -8.31
CA ILE A 47 8.38 9.72 -7.42
C ILE A 47 7.97 8.49 -6.60
N TYR A 48 6.77 8.47 -6.01
CA TYR A 48 6.28 7.32 -5.25
C TYR A 48 6.21 6.05 -6.12
N LEU A 49 5.62 6.15 -7.31
CA LEU A 49 5.52 5.03 -8.25
C LEU A 49 6.91 4.50 -8.61
N ARG A 50 7.87 5.38 -8.91
CA ARG A 50 9.23 4.99 -9.32
C ARG A 50 10.08 4.44 -8.18
N ALA A 51 10.01 5.07 -7.01
CA ALA A 51 10.90 4.78 -5.88
C ALA A 51 10.42 3.65 -4.98
N ILE A 52 9.11 3.40 -4.93
CA ILE A 52 8.49 2.40 -4.06
C ILE A 52 7.85 1.27 -4.87
N LEU A 53 6.83 1.56 -5.69
CA LEU A 53 6.07 0.49 -6.35
C LEU A 53 6.87 -0.19 -7.47
N ASN A 54 7.53 0.59 -8.33
CA ASN A 54 8.30 0.10 -9.48
C ASN A 54 9.79 -0.06 -9.17
N ALA A 55 10.16 -0.11 -7.89
CA ALA A 55 11.54 -0.34 -7.48
C ALA A 55 12.02 -1.72 -7.96
N ARG A 56 13.24 -1.77 -8.53
CA ARG A 56 13.85 -3.04 -8.98
C ARG A 56 14.39 -3.88 -7.82
N GLU A 57 14.72 -3.21 -6.71
CA GLU A 57 15.25 -3.79 -5.49
C GLU A 57 14.55 -3.15 -4.30
N LYS A 58 14.47 -3.87 -3.19
CA LYS A 58 13.89 -3.36 -1.95
C LYS A 58 14.77 -2.22 -1.41
N PRO A 59 14.28 -0.97 -1.32
CA PRO A 59 15.08 0.12 -0.78
C PRO A 59 15.47 -0.17 0.67
N ALA A 60 16.71 0.14 1.07
CA ALA A 60 17.20 -0.13 2.43
C ALA A 60 16.30 0.48 3.53
N LYS A 61 15.77 1.69 3.27
CA LYS A 61 14.77 2.36 4.11
C LYS A 61 13.36 2.33 3.51
N GLY A 62 13.03 1.29 2.73
CA GLY A 62 11.79 1.22 1.93
C GLY A 62 10.51 1.41 2.75
N LEU A 63 10.46 0.84 3.96
CA LEU A 63 9.32 1.00 4.86
C LEU A 63 9.15 2.45 5.32
N THR A 64 10.23 3.07 5.79
CA THR A 64 10.23 4.46 6.24
C THR A 64 9.95 5.42 5.08
N LEU A 65 10.50 5.12 3.89
CA LEU A 65 10.22 5.86 2.68
C LEU A 65 8.75 5.75 2.26
N SER A 66 8.15 4.56 2.30
CA SER A 66 6.71 4.41 2.03
C SER A 66 5.85 5.23 3.00
N LYS A 67 6.18 5.20 4.30
CA LYS A 67 5.52 6.04 5.33
C LYS A 67 5.71 7.53 5.08
N ALA A 68 6.84 7.95 4.51
CA ALA A 68 7.09 9.36 4.22
C ALA A 68 6.09 9.96 3.21
N PHE A 69 5.48 9.14 2.36
CA PHE A 69 4.43 9.55 1.41
C PHE A 69 3.03 9.60 2.02
N HIS A 70 2.85 9.34 3.32
CA HIS A 70 1.54 9.46 3.96
C HIS A 70 0.82 10.81 3.74
N PRO A 71 1.50 11.98 3.74
CA PRO A 71 0.85 13.24 3.43
C PRO A 71 0.30 13.28 2.00
N LEU A 72 0.97 12.65 1.03
CA LEU A 72 0.46 12.53 -0.34
C LEU A 72 -0.85 11.73 -0.37
N PHE A 73 -0.93 10.61 0.36
CA PHE A 73 -2.13 9.76 0.38
C PHE A 73 -3.35 10.48 0.96
N ARG A 74 -3.17 11.33 1.98
CA ARG A 74 -4.27 12.11 2.58
C ARG A 74 -4.91 13.12 1.62
N HIS A 75 -4.15 13.58 0.62
CA HIS A 75 -4.57 14.59 -0.35
C HIS A 75 -4.79 14.00 -1.75
N MET A 76 -4.70 12.68 -1.88
CA MET A 76 -4.90 11.98 -3.14
C MET A 76 -6.39 11.98 -3.49
N LEU A 77 -6.72 12.32 -4.74
CA LEU A 77 -8.09 12.23 -5.20
C LEU A 77 -8.51 10.76 -5.29
N HIS A 78 -9.81 10.51 -5.19
CA HIS A 78 -10.37 9.17 -5.35
C HIS A 78 -9.98 8.58 -6.72
N GLU A 79 -10.01 9.40 -7.77
CA GLU A 79 -9.63 9.00 -9.13
C GLU A 79 -8.15 8.62 -9.25
N ASP A 80 -7.23 9.38 -8.66
CA ASP A 80 -5.80 9.04 -8.66
C ASP A 80 -5.56 7.70 -7.98
N SER A 81 -6.19 7.51 -6.82
CA SER A 81 -6.09 6.28 -6.04
C SER A 81 -6.63 5.08 -6.84
N GLN A 82 -7.78 5.22 -7.49
CA GLN A 82 -8.48 4.15 -8.21
C GLN A 82 -7.89 3.84 -9.59
N ASN A 83 -7.44 4.86 -10.33
CA ASN A 83 -7.04 4.73 -11.73
C ASN A 83 -5.52 4.58 -11.91
N ILE A 84 -4.72 5.05 -10.94
CA ILE A 84 -3.25 5.06 -11.04
C ILE A 84 -2.63 4.16 -9.98
N VAL A 85 -2.87 4.49 -8.70
CA VAL A 85 -2.06 3.92 -7.61
C VAL A 85 -2.44 2.48 -7.33
N LEU A 86 -3.73 2.19 -7.19
CA LEU A 86 -4.20 0.85 -6.88
C LEU A 86 -3.92 -0.15 -8.02
N PRO A 87 -4.18 0.17 -9.31
CA PRO A 87 -3.76 -0.71 -10.42
C PRO A 87 -2.25 -0.97 -10.46
N SER A 88 -1.43 0.05 -10.18
CA SER A 88 0.03 -0.11 -10.10
C SER A 88 0.43 -1.03 -8.95
N ALA A 89 -0.13 -0.82 -7.75
CA ALA A 89 0.15 -1.62 -6.57
C ALA A 89 -0.20 -3.10 -6.78
N VAL A 90 -1.38 -3.39 -7.32
CA VAL A 90 -1.82 -4.77 -7.61
C VAL A 90 -0.94 -5.42 -8.68
N LYS A 91 -0.60 -4.68 -9.74
CA LYS A 91 0.33 -5.15 -10.77
C LYS A 91 1.71 -5.49 -10.18
N MET A 92 2.22 -4.68 -9.27
CA MET A 92 3.54 -4.92 -8.65
C MET A 92 3.51 -6.02 -7.60
N LEU A 93 2.43 -6.15 -6.84
CA LEU A 93 2.21 -7.30 -5.96
C LEU A 93 2.31 -8.61 -6.74
N LYS A 94 1.70 -8.70 -7.92
CA LYS A 94 1.77 -9.90 -8.77
C LYS A 94 3.18 -10.19 -9.30
N ARG A 95 3.94 -9.16 -9.66
CA ARG A 95 5.25 -9.34 -10.29
C ARG A 95 6.36 -9.61 -9.28
N ASN A 96 6.43 -8.79 -8.23
CA ASN A 96 7.54 -8.79 -7.27
C ASN A 96 7.02 -8.63 -5.83
N PRO A 97 6.20 -9.55 -5.33
CA PRO A 97 5.57 -9.41 -4.01
C PRO A 97 6.61 -9.25 -2.89
N GLU A 98 7.79 -9.86 -3.01
CA GLU A 98 8.87 -9.73 -2.01
C GLU A 98 9.37 -8.31 -1.79
N ILE A 99 9.28 -7.47 -2.82
CA ILE A 99 9.81 -6.11 -2.80
C ILE A 99 8.75 -5.16 -2.26
N VAL A 100 7.49 -5.34 -2.68
CA VAL A 100 6.45 -4.31 -2.53
C VAL A 100 5.42 -4.59 -1.45
N LEU A 101 5.37 -5.81 -0.91
CA LEU A 101 4.29 -6.25 -0.03
C LEU A 101 4.12 -5.37 1.23
N GLU A 102 5.19 -5.00 1.92
CA GLU A 102 5.09 -4.08 3.08
C GLU A 102 4.63 -2.67 2.66
N SER A 103 5.19 -2.13 1.58
CA SER A 103 4.85 -0.79 1.08
C SER A 103 3.40 -0.72 0.58
N VAL A 104 2.91 -1.77 -0.06
CA VAL A 104 1.52 -1.87 -0.50
C VAL A 104 0.59 -2.01 0.71
N GLY A 105 0.99 -2.73 1.75
CA GLY A 105 0.25 -2.75 3.02
C GLY A 105 0.07 -1.35 3.61
N ILE A 106 1.13 -0.54 3.66
CA ILE A 106 1.07 0.87 4.14
C ILE A 106 0.12 1.70 3.26
N LEU A 107 0.26 1.58 1.93
CA LEU A 107 -0.59 2.28 0.98
C LEU A 107 -2.08 1.92 1.19
N LEU A 108 -2.40 0.62 1.20
CA LEU A 108 -3.77 0.15 1.35
C LEU A 108 -4.37 0.59 2.68
N ASN A 109 -3.57 0.67 3.75
CA ASN A 109 -4.02 1.21 5.03
C ASN A 109 -4.34 2.72 4.95
N SER A 110 -3.61 3.46 4.13
CA SER A 110 -3.71 4.92 4.02
C SER A 110 -4.81 5.41 3.07
N VAL A 111 -5.19 4.63 2.06
CA VAL A 111 -6.23 5.02 1.09
C VAL A 111 -7.64 4.74 1.63
N ASN A 112 -8.58 5.63 1.36
CA ASN A 112 -9.99 5.44 1.69
C ASN A 112 -10.77 5.05 0.42
N LEU A 113 -10.62 3.80 -0.01
CA LEU A 113 -11.26 3.25 -1.19
C LEU A 113 -11.91 1.90 -0.88
N ASP A 114 -13.02 1.60 -1.54
CA ASP A 114 -13.56 0.24 -1.58
C ASP A 114 -12.62 -0.66 -2.38
N LEU A 115 -12.08 -1.69 -1.72
CA LEU A 115 -11.11 -2.62 -2.31
C LEU A 115 -11.77 -3.84 -2.97
N SER A 116 -13.10 -3.96 -2.93
CA SER A 116 -13.85 -5.11 -3.45
C SER A 116 -13.43 -5.53 -4.86
N LYS A 117 -13.26 -4.57 -5.78
CA LYS A 117 -12.84 -4.83 -7.17
C LYS A 117 -11.51 -5.59 -7.28
N TYR A 118 -10.60 -5.37 -6.34
CA TYR A 118 -9.24 -5.92 -6.36
C TYR A 118 -9.04 -7.02 -5.32
N ALA A 119 -10.07 -7.33 -4.53
CA ALA A 119 -9.96 -8.12 -3.32
C ALA A 119 -9.39 -9.52 -3.59
N VAL A 120 -10.04 -10.28 -4.48
CA VAL A 120 -9.61 -11.64 -4.86
C VAL A 120 -8.18 -11.64 -5.41
N GLU A 121 -7.87 -10.67 -6.26
CA GLU A 121 -6.56 -10.53 -6.89
C GLU A 121 -5.47 -10.28 -5.86
N ILE A 122 -5.69 -9.35 -4.92
CA ILE A 122 -4.74 -9.02 -3.86
C ILE A 122 -4.58 -10.19 -2.89
N ILE A 123 -5.68 -10.80 -2.45
CA ILE A 123 -5.66 -11.94 -1.52
C ILE A 123 -4.93 -13.13 -2.12
N SER A 124 -5.09 -13.42 -3.42
CA SER A 124 -4.40 -14.53 -4.09
C SER A 124 -2.87 -14.43 -4.01
N VAL A 125 -2.34 -13.20 -3.94
CA VAL A 125 -0.90 -12.94 -3.81
C VAL A 125 -0.46 -12.91 -2.35
N ALA A 126 -1.25 -12.30 -1.47
CA ALA A 126 -0.88 -12.11 -0.06
C ALA A 126 -1.03 -13.40 0.75
N LEU A 127 -2.08 -14.18 0.52
CA LEU A 127 -2.43 -15.34 1.35
C LEU A 127 -1.33 -16.42 1.40
N PRO A 128 -0.66 -16.82 0.29
CA PRO A 128 0.46 -17.76 0.36
C PRO A 128 1.65 -17.25 1.18
N ARG A 129 1.73 -15.94 1.44
CA ARG A 129 2.81 -15.30 2.20
C ARG A 129 2.48 -15.09 3.68
N ALA A 130 1.23 -15.28 4.07
CA ALA A 130 0.79 -15.14 5.46
C ALA A 130 1.40 -16.20 6.39
N GLY A 131 1.83 -17.35 5.87
CA GLY A 131 2.53 -18.41 6.62
C GLY A 131 4.05 -18.41 6.44
N HIS A 132 4.63 -17.37 5.83
CA HIS A 132 6.05 -17.37 5.50
C HIS A 132 6.94 -17.35 6.76
N ALA A 133 8.10 -18.01 6.75
CA ALA A 133 9.00 -18.11 7.91
C ALA A 133 9.57 -16.75 8.34
N ASP A 134 10.00 -15.94 7.35
CA ASP A 134 10.39 -14.54 7.54
C ASP A 134 9.24 -13.68 8.08
N GLU A 135 9.46 -13.04 9.23
CA GLU A 135 8.46 -12.22 9.92
C GLU A 135 8.03 -11.00 9.10
N GLY A 136 8.94 -10.32 8.42
CA GLY A 136 8.61 -9.13 7.63
C GLY A 136 7.63 -9.45 6.50
N ARG A 137 7.87 -10.55 5.77
CA ARG A 137 6.95 -11.07 4.74
C ARG A 137 5.61 -11.49 5.32
N ARG A 138 5.61 -12.19 6.45
CA ARG A 138 4.38 -12.62 7.13
C ARG A 138 3.54 -11.42 7.58
N VAL A 139 4.14 -10.45 8.27
CA VAL A 139 3.46 -9.25 8.77
C VAL A 139 2.91 -8.40 7.62
N GLY A 140 3.69 -8.17 6.56
CA GLY A 140 3.22 -7.40 5.41
C GLY A 140 2.04 -8.07 4.70
N ALA A 141 2.03 -9.40 4.62
CA ALA A 141 0.96 -10.16 3.98
C ALA A 141 -0.33 -10.09 4.81
N LEU A 142 -0.22 -10.29 6.12
CA LEU A 142 -1.35 -10.19 7.05
C LEU A 142 -1.92 -8.75 7.09
N ALA A 143 -1.06 -7.73 7.01
CA ALA A 143 -1.49 -6.34 6.93
C ALA A 143 -2.33 -6.06 5.67
N ILE A 144 -1.90 -6.59 4.51
CA ILE A 144 -2.67 -6.49 3.26
C ILE A 144 -4.02 -7.20 3.41
N ILE A 145 -4.03 -8.45 3.88
CA ILE A 145 -5.26 -9.25 4.03
C ILE A 145 -6.25 -8.50 4.91
N ARG A 146 -5.80 -8.01 6.07
CA ARG A 146 -6.62 -7.20 6.97
C ARG A 146 -7.18 -5.96 6.27
N CYS A 147 -6.35 -5.21 5.54
CA CYS A 147 -6.80 -3.98 4.86
C CYS A 147 -7.88 -4.28 3.82
N VAL A 148 -7.69 -5.32 3.00
CA VAL A 148 -8.68 -5.70 1.98
C VAL A 148 -9.97 -6.15 2.64
N SER A 149 -9.92 -7.04 3.64
CA SER A 149 -11.12 -7.51 4.34
C SER A 149 -11.90 -6.38 5.02
N GLN A 150 -11.22 -5.38 5.60
CA GLN A 150 -11.87 -4.27 6.29
C GLN A 150 -12.42 -3.19 5.35
N LYS A 151 -11.91 -3.10 4.12
CA LYS A 151 -12.27 -2.05 3.15
C LYS A 151 -13.03 -2.59 1.95
N SER A 152 -13.42 -3.86 1.93
CA SER A 152 -14.30 -4.44 0.91
C SER A 152 -15.73 -4.45 1.39
N ASN A 153 -16.63 -3.79 0.64
CA ASN A 153 -18.05 -3.67 0.98
C ASN A 153 -18.98 -4.51 0.10
N ASN A 154 -18.45 -5.23 -0.90
CA ASN A 154 -19.22 -6.11 -1.76
C ASN A 154 -19.31 -7.54 -1.17
N PRO A 155 -20.52 -8.09 -0.95
CA PRO A 155 -20.70 -9.43 -0.39
C PRO A 155 -20.05 -10.55 -1.21
N ASP A 156 -20.13 -10.51 -2.54
CA ASP A 156 -19.53 -11.52 -3.42
C ASP A 156 -18.01 -11.52 -3.30
N ALA A 157 -17.40 -10.34 -3.17
CA ALA A 157 -15.97 -10.19 -2.94
C ALA A 157 -15.56 -10.75 -1.58
N LEU A 158 -16.35 -10.48 -0.53
CA LEU A 158 -16.12 -11.04 0.82
C LEU A 158 -16.22 -12.57 0.81
N GLU A 159 -17.24 -13.13 0.16
CA GLU A 159 -17.42 -14.58 0.02
C GLU A 159 -16.26 -15.22 -0.75
N ALA A 160 -15.85 -14.62 -1.88
CA ALA A 160 -14.72 -15.10 -2.65
C ALA A 160 -13.40 -15.08 -1.85
N MET A 161 -13.17 -14.02 -1.05
CA MET A 161 -12.02 -13.97 -0.14
C MET A 161 -12.09 -15.05 0.93
N PHE A 162 -13.25 -15.24 1.56
CA PHE A 162 -13.44 -16.27 2.56
C PHE A 162 -13.16 -17.67 1.99
N ASN A 163 -13.69 -17.97 0.80
CA ASN A 163 -13.43 -19.22 0.10
C ASN A 163 -11.94 -19.41 -0.23
N ALA A 164 -11.25 -18.35 -0.63
CA ALA A 164 -9.80 -18.39 -0.86
C ALA A 164 -9.04 -18.73 0.44
N VAL A 165 -9.38 -18.09 1.56
CA VAL A 165 -8.79 -18.40 2.88
C VAL A 165 -9.07 -19.85 3.27
N LYS A 166 -10.32 -20.30 3.15
CA LYS A 166 -10.74 -21.67 3.45
C LYS A 166 -9.91 -22.71 2.69
N SER A 167 -9.64 -22.47 1.41
CA SER A 167 -8.84 -23.40 0.59
C SER A 167 -7.40 -23.57 1.07
N VAL A 168 -6.80 -22.55 1.70
CA VAL A 168 -5.41 -22.58 2.19
C VAL A 168 -5.31 -23.22 3.56
N ILE A 169 -6.29 -22.99 4.43
CA ILE A 169 -6.30 -23.54 5.79
C ILE A 169 -6.86 -24.99 5.81
N GLY A 170 -7.61 -25.40 4.78
CA GLY A 170 -8.23 -26.72 4.67
C GLY A 170 -9.44 -26.90 5.60
N ASP A 171 -10.08 -28.08 5.54
CA ASP A 171 -11.27 -28.43 6.35
C ASP A 171 -11.03 -28.46 7.87
N LEU A 172 -9.76 -28.40 8.32
CA LEU A 172 -9.39 -28.50 9.74
C LEU A 172 -9.82 -27.27 10.56
N PHE A 173 -9.99 -26.11 9.92
CA PHE A 173 -10.42 -24.88 10.59
C PHE A 173 -11.94 -24.76 10.74
N LEU A 174 -12.73 -25.53 9.97
CA LEU A 174 -14.19 -25.61 10.18
C LEU A 174 -14.51 -26.22 11.56
N ILE A 175 -13.66 -27.10 12.08
CA ILE A 175 -13.78 -27.62 13.45
C ILE A 175 -13.46 -26.53 14.47
N ILE A 176 -12.45 -25.68 14.21
CA ILE A 176 -12.09 -24.59 15.13
C ILE A 176 -13.14 -23.46 15.13
N LEU A 177 -13.74 -23.16 13.97
CA LEU A 177 -14.84 -22.19 13.86
C LEU A 177 -16.17 -22.71 14.42
N LEU A 178 -16.43 -24.03 14.39
CA LEU A 178 -17.57 -24.63 15.09
C LEU A 178 -17.45 -24.57 16.64
N PHE A 179 -16.28 -24.21 17.17
CA PHE A 179 -16.01 -24.03 18.60
C PHE A 179 -15.62 -22.61 19.00
N TRP A 180 -15.68 -21.63 18.07
CA TRP A 180 -15.44 -20.23 18.36
C TRP A 180 -16.68 -19.40 18.04
N ASP A 181 -17.61 -19.41 18.99
CA ASP A 181 -18.82 -18.59 18.95
C ASP A 181 -18.47 -17.09 18.95
N PHE A 182 -19.07 -16.36 18.02
CA PHE A 182 -19.35 -14.93 18.12
C PHE A 182 -20.85 -14.72 17.92
#